data_AF-A0A536SPQ7-F1
#
_entry.id   AF-A0A536SPQ7-F1
#
_cell.length_a   1.000
_cell.length_b   1.000
_cell.length_c   1.000
_cell.angle_alpha   90.00
_cell.angle_beta   90.00
_cell.angle_gamma   90.00
#
_symmetry.space_group_name_H-M   'P 1'
#
loop_
_entity.id
_entity.type
_entity.pdbx_description
1 polymer ?
#
loop_
_entity_poly.entity_id
_entity_poly.type
_entity_poly.pdbx_seq_one_letter_code
_entity_poly.pdbx_strand_id
1 'polypeptide(L)'
;MPGGSRKTVYAALAANLLIALTKFVAASFTGSSAMWSEGVHSLVDSGNQALLLYGMRRARRPADARFPFGYGKEVYFWTFVVALLVFATGGGLSFYQGWRHLHEPGELANPLVNYIVLAIA
;
A
#
# COMPACT_ATOMS: atom_id res chain seq x y z
N MET A 1 5.95 -12.55 -18.35
CA MET A 1 5.16 -11.58 -17.58
C MET A 1 5.48 -11.79 -16.11
N PRO A 2 5.94 -10.79 -15.34
CA PRO A 2 6.13 -10.94 -13.90
C PRO A 2 4.75 -10.88 -13.21
N GLY A 3 3.89 -11.84 -13.55
CA GLY A 3 2.68 -12.12 -12.78
C GLY A 3 3.12 -13.08 -11.69
N GLY A 4 3.35 -12.56 -10.49
CA GLY A 4 3.40 -13.42 -9.31
C GLY A 4 2.20 -14.36 -9.37
N SER A 5 2.43 -15.66 -9.21
CA SER A 5 1.37 -16.67 -9.22
C SER A 5 0.22 -16.17 -8.36
N ARG A 6 -1.05 -16.34 -8.75
CA ARG A 6 -2.19 -15.88 -7.92
C ARG A 6 -2.06 -16.35 -6.47
N LYS A 7 -1.45 -17.53 -6.27
CA LYS A 7 -1.06 -18.06 -4.96
C LYS A 7 -0.15 -17.11 -4.17
N THR A 8 0.85 -16.51 -4.82
CA THR A 8 1.74 -15.50 -4.23
C THR A 8 0.98 -14.25 -3.79
N VAL A 9 0.05 -13.74 -4.62
CA VAL A 9 -0.73 -12.55 -4.25
C VAL A 9 -1.71 -12.86 -3.11
N TYR A 10 -2.34 -14.03 -3.10
CA TYR A 10 -3.16 -14.48 -1.97
C TYR A 10 -2.33 -14.71 -0.69
N ALA A 11 -1.14 -15.27 -0.81
CA ALA A 11 -0.24 -15.44 0.34
C ALA A 11 0.22 -14.10 0.90
N ALA A 12 0.56 -13.14 0.03
CA ALA A 12 0.92 -11.78 0.41
C ALA A 12 -0.25 -11.08 1.12
N LEU A 13 -1.48 -11.21 0.60
CA LEU A 13 -2.68 -10.65 1.24
C LEU A 13 -2.92 -11.24 2.62
N ALA A 14 -2.85 -12.57 2.75
CA ALA A 14 -3.03 -13.23 4.03
C ALA A 14 -1.95 -12.80 5.05
N ALA A 15 -0.70 -12.71 4.62
CA ALA A 15 0.41 -12.26 5.46
C ALA A 15 0.21 -10.82 5.92
N ASN A 16 -0.16 -9.91 5.02
CA ASN A 16 -0.38 -8.50 5.36
C ASN A 16 -1.58 -8.30 6.28
N LEU A 17 -2.66 -9.04 6.09
CA LEU A 17 -3.81 -8.99 7.00
C LEU A 17 -3.45 -9.52 8.39
N LEU A 18 -2.65 -10.59 8.48
CA LEU A 18 -2.18 -11.11 9.76
C LEU A 18 -1.28 -10.08 10.47
N ILE A 19 -0.34 -9.48 9.74
CA ILE A 19 0.52 -8.42 10.28
C ILE A 19 -0.31 -7.21 10.74
N ALA A 20 -1.29 -6.77 9.93
CA ALA A 20 -2.18 -5.68 10.30
C ALA A 20 -2.95 -6.00 11.58
N LEU A 21 -3.50 -7.21 11.70
CA LEU A 21 -4.20 -7.65 12.91
C LEU A 21 -3.26 -7.63 14.14
N THR A 22 -2.05 -8.18 14.02
CA THR A 22 -1.06 -8.16 15.11
C THR A 22 -0.72 -6.73 15.51
N LYS A 23 -0.51 -5.81 14.55
CA LYS A 23 -0.23 -4.40 14.83
C LYS A 23 -1.39 -3.70 15.53
N PHE A 24 -2.64 -3.92 15.10
CA PHE A 24 -3.81 -3.33 15.76
C PHE A 24 -4.03 -3.86 17.18
N VAL A 25 -3.81 -5.16 17.39
CA VAL A 25 -3.85 -5.75 18.73
C VAL A 25 -2.75 -5.14 19.62
N ALA A 26 -1.52 -5.06 19.12
CA ALA A 26 -0.41 -4.43 19.83
C ALA A 26 -0.67 -2.94 20.12
N ALA A 27 -1.24 -2.20 19.17
CA ALA A 27 -1.62 -0.80 19.34
C ALA A 27 -2.69 -0.63 20.43
N SER A 28 -3.65 -1.55 20.50
CA SER A 28 -4.72 -1.54 21.52
C SER A 28 -4.18 -1.79 22.93
N PHE A 29 -3.22 -2.72 23.08
CA PHE A 29 -2.59 -3.00 24.37
C PHE A 29 -1.60 -1.91 24.80
N THR A 30 -0.84 -1.35 23.85
CA THR A 30 0.21 -0.36 24.16
C THR A 30 -0.32 1.07 24.25
N GLY A 31 -1.50 1.36 23.70
CA GLY A 31 -2.02 2.72 23.57
C GLY A 31 -1.18 3.62 22.65
N SER A 32 -0.23 3.05 21.90
CA SER A 32 0.74 3.81 21.10
C SER A 32 0.12 4.35 19.80
N SER A 33 0.11 5.67 19.64
CA SER A 33 -0.33 6.34 18.41
C SER A 33 0.53 5.95 17.19
N ALA A 34 1.83 5.76 17.39
CA ALA A 34 2.73 5.27 16.35
C ALA A 34 2.37 3.86 15.88
N MET A 35 2.03 2.96 16.82
CA MET A 35 1.64 1.58 16.48
C MET A 35 0.27 1.53 15.78
N TRP A 36 -0.67 2.42 16.15
CA TRP A 36 -1.92 2.60 15.41
C TRP A 36 -1.68 3.03 13.96
N SER A 37 -0.78 4.00 13.74
CA SER A 37 -0.40 4.46 12.40
C SER A 37 0.21 3.33 11.57
N GLU A 38 1.08 2.51 12.18
CA GLU A 38 1.65 1.32 11.55
C GLU A 38 0.61 0.25 11.20
N GLY A 39 -0.42 0.07 12.04
CA GLY A 39 -1.55 -0.83 11.77
C GLY A 39 -2.38 -0.36 10.57
N VAL A 40 -2.69 0.93 10.50
CA VAL A 40 -3.39 1.55 9.36
C VAL A 40 -2.57 1.40 8.08
N HIS A 41 -1.25 1.56 8.14
CA HIS A 41 -0.38 1.36 6.99
C HIS A 41 -0.48 -0.08 6.43
N SER A 42 -0.37 -1.08 7.30
CA SER A 42 -0.52 -2.50 6.89
C SER A 42 -1.92 -2.82 6.36
N LEU A 43 -2.96 -2.13 6.83
CA LEU A 43 -4.31 -2.24 6.29
C LEU A 43 -4.40 -1.67 4.86
N VAL A 44 -3.80 -0.49 4.63
CA VAL A 44 -3.75 0.13 3.29
C VAL A 44 -3.01 -0.77 2.30
N ASP A 45 -1.92 -1.40 2.71
CA ASP A 45 -1.17 -2.32 1.84
C ASP A 45 -1.97 -3.58 1.49
N SER A 46 -2.75 -4.10 2.45
CA SER A 46 -3.72 -5.18 2.19
C SER A 46 -4.78 -4.75 1.16
N GLY A 47 -5.24 -3.50 1.23
CA GLY A 47 -6.17 -2.91 0.26
C GLY A 47 -5.61 -2.87 -1.16
N ASN A 48 -4.33 -2.50 -1.32
CA ASN A 48 -3.66 -2.50 -2.62
C ASN A 48 -3.60 -3.90 -3.24
N GLN A 49 -3.29 -4.91 -2.43
CA GLN A 49 -3.27 -6.30 -2.89
C GLN A 49 -4.67 -6.82 -3.26
N ALA A 50 -5.70 -6.42 -2.51
CA ALA A 50 -7.09 -6.74 -2.85
C ALA A 50 -7.50 -6.12 -4.21
N LEU A 51 -7.10 -4.89 -4.50
CA LEU A 51 -7.35 -4.24 -5.79
C LEU A 51 -6.63 -4.95 -6.95
N LEU A 52 -5.38 -5.39 -6.75
CA LEU A 52 -4.67 -6.19 -7.74
C LEU A 52 -5.37 -7.52 -8.01
N LEU A 53 -5.83 -8.22 -6.96
CA LEU A 53 -6.62 -9.45 -7.10
C LEU A 53 -7.91 -9.20 -7.88
N TYR A 54 -8.60 -8.10 -7.59
CA TYR A 54 -9.79 -7.69 -8.32
C TYR A 54 -9.48 -7.47 -9.80
N GLY A 55 -8.42 -6.74 -10.12
CA GLY A 55 -8.02 -6.50 -11.50
C GLY A 55 -7.67 -7.77 -12.26
N MET A 56 -6.97 -8.71 -11.62
CA MET A 56 -6.69 -10.03 -12.20
C MET A 56 -7.96 -10.87 -12.42
N ARG A 57 -8.95 -10.78 -11.52
CA ARG A 57 -10.24 -11.46 -11.69
C ARG A 57 -11.01 -10.87 -12.86
N ARG A 58 -11.04 -9.53 -12.95
CA ARG A 58 -11.77 -8.81 -13.97
C ARG A 58 -11.18 -9.05 -15.38
N ALA A 59 -9.85 -9.07 -15.49
CA ALA A 59 -9.16 -9.33 -16.75
C ALA A 59 -9.37 -10.74 -17.34
N ARG A 60 -9.88 -11.69 -16.55
CA ARG A 60 -10.25 -13.04 -17.02
C ARG A 60 -11.65 -13.14 -17.59
N ARG A 61 -12.42 -12.04 -17.58
CA ARG A 61 -13.75 -12.02 -18.14
C ARG A 61 -13.67 -12.33 -19.65
N PRO A 62 -14.51 -13.24 -20.17
CA PRO A 62 -14.53 -13.56 -21.59
C PRO A 62 -14.93 -12.34 -22.42
N ALA A 63 -14.58 -12.38 -23.70
CA ALA A 63 -14.98 -11.35 -24.66
C ALA A 63 -16.51 -11.22 -24.74
N ASP A 64 -16.97 -9.99 -24.92
CA ASP A 64 -18.38 -9.68 -25.17
C ASP A 64 -18.49 -8.67 -26.31
N ALA A 65 -19.72 -8.32 -26.70
CA ALA A 65 -19.95 -7.38 -27.81
C ALA A 65 -19.31 -6.00 -27.60
N ARG A 66 -19.05 -5.61 -26.34
CA ARG A 66 -18.41 -4.34 -25.99
C ARG A 66 -16.88 -4.44 -26.01
N PHE A 67 -16.33 -5.61 -25.68
CA PHE A 67 -14.90 -5.91 -25.73
C PHE A 67 -14.64 -7.21 -26.52
N PRO A 68 -14.59 -7.13 -27.88
CA PRO A 68 -14.42 -8.29 -28.74
C PRO A 68 -13.09 -9.03 -28.54
N PHE A 69 -12.08 -8.31 -28.07
CA PHE A 69 -10.75 -8.86 -27.75
C PHE A 69 -10.61 -9.33 -26.29
N GLY A 70 -11.70 -9.31 -25.51
CA GLY A 70 -11.70 -9.67 -24.10
C GLY A 70 -11.15 -8.58 -23.18
N TYR A 71 -11.06 -8.93 -21.90
CA TYR A 71 -10.79 -7.99 -20.81
C TYR A 71 -9.35 -8.03 -20.30
N GLY A 72 -8.44 -8.77 -20.96
CA GLY A 72 -7.07 -9.01 -20.47
C GLY A 72 -6.28 -7.75 -20.09
N LYS A 73 -6.55 -6.63 -20.78
CA LYS A 73 -5.89 -5.33 -20.52
C LYS A 73 -6.32 -4.65 -19.21
N GLU A 74 -7.42 -5.07 -18.58
CA GLU A 74 -7.85 -4.50 -17.31
C GLU A 74 -6.84 -4.72 -16.19
N VAL A 75 -5.96 -5.75 -16.27
CA VAL A 75 -4.86 -5.88 -15.28
C VAL A 75 -4.01 -4.61 -15.26
N TYR A 76 -3.63 -4.07 -16.42
CA TYR A 76 -2.82 -2.85 -16.49
C TYR A 76 -3.55 -1.64 -15.93
N PHE A 77 -4.86 -1.54 -16.20
CA PHE A 77 -5.69 -0.48 -15.63
C PHE A 77 -5.69 -0.54 -14.10
N TRP A 78 -5.93 -1.72 -13.51
CA TRP A 78 -5.95 -1.87 -12.06
C TRP A 78 -4.56 -1.71 -11.43
N THR A 79 -3.49 -2.16 -12.08
CA THR A 79 -2.12 -1.86 -11.65
C THR A 79 -1.84 -0.36 -11.67
N PHE A 80 -2.33 0.36 -12.68
CA PHE A 80 -2.22 1.81 -12.75
C PHE A 80 -3.01 2.52 -11.64
N VAL A 81 -4.23 2.06 -11.33
CA VAL A 81 -5.02 2.58 -10.20
C VAL A 81 -4.27 2.38 -8.88
N VAL A 82 -3.69 1.21 -8.65
CA VAL A 82 -2.88 0.94 -7.44
C VAL A 82 -1.66 1.86 -7.39
N ALA A 83 -0.95 2.06 -8.51
CA ALA A 83 0.17 3.00 -8.57
C ALA A 83 -0.26 4.44 -8.25
N LEU A 84 -1.41 4.89 -8.75
CA LEU A 84 -1.98 6.20 -8.41
C LEU A 84 -2.33 6.32 -6.93
N LEU A 85 -2.88 5.29 -6.32
CA LEU A 85 -3.22 5.29 -4.89
C LEU A 85 -1.97 5.38 -4.02
N VAL A 86 -0.95 4.57 -4.30
CA VAL A 86 0.34 4.61 -3.59
C VAL A 86 0.99 5.97 -3.76
N PHE A 87 1.02 6.50 -5.00
CA PHE A 87 1.60 7.80 -5.29
C PHE A 87 0.83 8.95 -4.60
N ALA A 88 -0.49 8.97 -4.69
CA ALA A 88 -1.31 10.03 -4.09
C ALA A 88 -1.22 10.01 -2.56
N THR A 89 -1.22 8.82 -1.96
CA THR A 89 -1.12 8.68 -0.50
C THR A 89 0.27 9.05 -0.01
N GLY A 90 1.32 8.47 -0.61
CA GLY A 90 2.71 8.75 -0.24
C GLY A 90 3.11 10.18 -0.56
N GLY A 91 2.92 10.61 -1.80
CA GLY A 91 3.23 11.96 -2.25
C GLY A 91 2.38 13.03 -1.56
N GLY A 92 1.08 12.78 -1.36
CA GLY A 92 0.19 13.70 -0.64
C GLY A 92 0.58 13.88 0.82
N LEU A 93 0.88 12.79 1.54
CA LEU A 93 1.38 12.86 2.92
C LEU A 93 2.74 13.56 3.00
N SER A 94 3.69 13.22 2.11
CA SER A 94 4.99 13.87 2.07
C SER A 94 4.89 15.36 1.77
N PHE A 95 4.03 15.76 0.83
CA PHE A 95 3.81 17.16 0.50
C PHE A 95 3.15 17.90 1.67
N TYR A 96 2.13 17.31 2.28
CA TYR A 96 1.45 17.88 3.45
C TYR A 96 2.40 18.06 4.63
N GLN A 97 3.19 17.03 4.97
CA GLN A 97 4.17 17.12 6.05
C GLN A 97 5.28 18.11 5.70
N GLY A 98 5.75 18.14 4.45
CA GLY A 98 6.74 19.11 3.99
C GLY A 98 6.24 20.54 4.11
N TRP A 99 5.02 20.82 3.65
CA TRP A 99 4.36 22.12 3.81
C TRP A 99 4.23 22.52 5.29
N ARG A 100 3.80 21.59 6.14
CA ARG A 100 3.66 21.83 7.58
C ARG A 100 4.99 22.20 8.22
N HIS A 101 6.08 21.47 7.93
CA HIS A 101 7.40 21.75 8.49
C HIS A 101 8.00 23.08 8.00
N LEU A 102 7.59 23.57 6.83
CA LEU A 102 7.98 24.90 6.36
C LEU A 102 7.30 26.03 7.15
N HIS A 103 6.06 25.83 7.62
CA HIS A 103 5.31 26.82 8.39
C HIS A 103 5.57 26.74 9.89
N GLU A 104 5.72 25.53 10.42
CA GLU A 104 6.02 25.23 11.82
C GLU A 104 7.30 24.37 11.86
N PRO A 105 8.48 24.99 11.98
CA PRO A 105 9.72 24.25 12.14
C PRO A 105 9.71 23.56 13.52
N GLY A 106 9.28 22.30 13.55
CA GLY A 106 9.44 21.43 14.72
C GLY A 106 10.89 21.01 14.90
N GLU A 107 11.30 20.76 16.15
CA GLU A 107 12.64 20.23 16.44
C GLU A 107 12.83 18.86 15.74
N LEU A 108 13.89 18.76 14.94
CA LEU A 108 14.28 17.51 14.30
C LEU A 108 14.72 16.52 15.38
N ALA A 109 13.90 15.50 15.63
CA ALA A 109 14.29 14.39 16.49
C ALA A 109 15.47 13.62 15.85
N ASN A 110 16.65 13.79 16.44
CA ASN A 110 17.92 13.09 16.21
C ASN A 110 18.18 12.60 14.75
N PRO A 111 18.62 13.49 13.83
CA PRO A 111 18.80 13.20 12.39
C PRO A 111 19.79 12.06 12.09
N LEU A 112 20.75 11.81 12.99
CA LEU A 112 21.78 10.78 12.83
C LEU A 112 21.17 9.37 12.71
N VAL A 113 20.11 9.08 13.47
CA VAL A 113 19.44 7.77 13.43
C VAL A 113 18.82 7.54 12.05
N ASN A 114 18.15 8.56 11.49
CA ASN A 114 17.56 8.46 10.15
C ASN A 114 18.62 8.24 9.06
N TYR A 115 19.76 8.93 9.13
CA TYR A 115 20.83 8.76 8.14
C TYR A 115 21.51 7.39 8.22
N ILE A 116 21.69 6.85 9.43
CA ILE A 116 22.24 5.49 9.61
C ILE A 116 21.28 4.46 9.01
N VAL A 117 19.98 4.58 9.26
CA VAL A 117 18.97 3.67 8.70
C VAL A 117 18.96 3.75 7.18
N LEU A 118 18.98 4.94 6.59
CA LEU A 118 19.01 5.13 5.13
C LEU A 118 20.30 4.61 4.45
N ALA A 119 21.42 4.57 5.16
CA ALA A 119 22.67 4.04 4.62
C ALA A 119 22.74 2.51 4.65
N ILE A 120 21.97 1.86 5.53
CA ILE A 120 21.95 0.40 5.71
C ILE A 120 20.79 -0.26 4.93
N ALA A 121 19.66 0.45 4.79
CA ALA A 121 18.48 -0.01 4.03
C ALA A 121 18.70 0.01 2.51
#